data_AF-A0A536DAA5-F1
#
_entry.id   AF-A0A536DAA5-F1
#
_cell.length_a   1.000
_cell.length_b   1.000
_cell.length_c   1.000
_cell.angle_alpha   90.00
_cell.angle_beta   90.00
_cell.angle_gamma   90.00
#
_symmetry.space_group_name_H-M   'P 1'
#
loop_
_entity.id
_entity.type
_entity.pdbx_description
1 polymer ?
#
loop_
_entity_poly.entity_id
_entity_poly.type
_entity_poly.pdbx_seq_one_letter_code
_entity_poly.pdbx_strand_id
1 'polypeptide(L)' 'MRGRLQSVADEVGLKMESRDVIINSRRALAAAEFARESGRFEAMHHALFKAHWELSGRLENVDDLVAIGAGVGLDP' A
#
# COMPACT_ATOMS: atom_id res chain seq x y z
N MET A 1 1.36 -22.16 -1.18
CA MET A 1 1.51 -20.93 -0.36
C MET A 1 0.28 -20.02 -0.34
N ARG A 2 -0.56 -19.96 -1.37
CA ARG A 2 -1.76 -19.06 -1.39
C ARG A 2 -2.84 -19.39 -0.35
N GLY A 3 -3.15 -20.67 -0.13
CA GLY A 3 -4.29 -21.05 0.74
C GLY A 3 -4.18 -20.59 2.20
N ARG A 4 -2.99 -20.65 2.80
CA ARG A 4 -2.79 -20.20 4.19
C ARG A 4 -2.92 -18.68 4.32
N LEU A 5 -2.40 -17.94 3.36
CA LEU A 5 -2.43 -16.47 3.39
C LEU A 5 -3.87 -15.95 3.24
N GLN A 6 -4.65 -16.55 2.33
CA GLN A 6 -6.06 -16.21 2.13
C GLN A 6 -6.91 -16.52 3.38
N SER A 7 -6.73 -17.70 3.99
CA SER A 7 -7.44 -18.06 5.23
C SER A 7 -7.24 -17.04 6.33
N VAL A 8 -6.00 -16.60 6.55
CA VAL A 8 -5.67 -15.59 7.55
C VAL A 8 -6.32 -14.24 7.21
N ALA A 9 -6.35 -13.86 5.92
CA ALA A 9 -7.00 -12.64 5.48
C ALA A 9 -8.49 -12.65 5.81
N ASP A 10 -9.17 -13.76 5.47
CA ASP A 10 -10.60 -13.94 5.71
C ASP A 10 -10.92 -13.91 7.21
N GLU A 11 -10.08 -14.54 8.05
CA GLU A 11 -10.22 -14.54 9.52
C GLU A 11 -10.18 -13.14 10.15
N VAL A 12 -9.41 -12.21 9.56
CA VAL A 12 -9.26 -10.84 10.06
C VAL A 12 -10.02 -9.81 9.22
N GLY A 13 -10.83 -10.26 8.25
CA GLY A 13 -11.64 -9.39 7.39
C GLY A 13 -10.86 -8.54 6.39
N LEU A 14 -9.65 -8.96 6.01
CA LEU A 14 -8.84 -8.29 4.99
C LEU A 14 -9.16 -8.80 3.59
N LYS A 15 -9.33 -7.87 2.65
CA LYS A 15 -9.44 -8.19 1.23
C LYS A 15 -8.04 -8.34 0.63
N MET A 16 -7.74 -9.52 0.09
CA MET A 16 -6.49 -9.80 -0.62
C MET A 16 -6.80 -10.31 -2.02
N GLU A 17 -6.34 -9.59 -3.02
CA GLU A 17 -6.45 -9.90 -4.43
C GLU A 17 -5.11 -10.43 -4.95
N SER A 18 -5.17 -11.43 -5.83
CA SER A 18 -3.97 -11.95 -6.47
C SER A 18 -3.60 -11.12 -7.69
N ARG A 19 -2.30 -10.90 -7.89
CA ARG A 19 -1.74 -10.35 -9.14
C ARG A 19 -0.84 -11.37 -9.84
N ASP A 20 -0.84 -11.31 -11.17
CA ASP A 20 0.02 -12.18 -11.99
C ASP A 20 1.48 -11.72 -12.03
N VAL A 21 1.71 -10.42 -11.77
CA VAL A 21 3.03 -9.79 -11.85
C VAL A 21 3.37 -9.11 -10.53
N ILE A 22 4.56 -9.40 -9.99
CA ILE A 22 5.10 -8.75 -8.79
C ILE A 22 5.56 -7.33 -9.16
N ILE A 23 5.09 -6.33 -8.43
CA ILE A 23 5.51 -4.94 -8.62
C ILE A 23 6.86 -4.66 -7.98
N ASN A 24 7.55 -3.64 -8.50
CA ASN A 24 8.69 -3.07 -7.80
C ASN A 24 8.23 -2.11 -6.70
N SER A 25 8.34 -2.53 -5.44
CA SER A 25 7.87 -1.76 -4.27
C SER A 25 8.79 -0.60 -3.86
N ARG A 26 9.94 -0.39 -4.52
CA ARG A 26 10.93 0.62 -4.09
C ARG A 26 10.34 2.02 -3.95
N ARG A 27 9.49 2.44 -4.89
CA ARG A 27 8.86 3.78 -4.86
C ARG A 27 7.83 3.90 -3.74
N ALA A 28 6.99 2.89 -3.55
CA ALA A 28 6.05 2.84 -2.43
C ALA A 28 6.76 2.92 -1.08
N LEU A 29 7.84 2.16 -0.90
CA LEU A 29 8.64 2.19 0.32
C LEU A 29 9.29 3.57 0.55
N ALA A 30 9.84 4.18 -0.51
CA ALA A 30 10.36 5.55 -0.42
C ALA A 30 9.27 6.58 -0.05
N ALA A 31 8.05 6.41 -0.54
CA ALA A 31 6.93 7.29 -0.18
C ALA A 31 6.51 7.13 1.30
N ALA A 32 6.57 5.92 1.86
CA ALA A 32 6.38 5.71 3.30
C ALA A 32 7.47 6.42 4.11
N GLU A 33 8.74 6.31 3.69
CA GLU A 33 9.86 6.99 4.33
C GLU A 33 9.72 8.51 4.27
N PHE A 34 9.30 9.07 3.13
CA PHE A 34 8.96 10.50 3.02
C PHE A 34 7.89 10.91 4.04
N ALA A 35 6.83 10.10 4.20
CA ALA A 35 5.79 10.36 5.18
C ALA A 35 6.29 10.36 6.63
N ARG A 36 7.44 9.73 6.92
CA ARG A 36 8.04 9.74 8.26
C ARG A 36 8.47 11.14 8.68
N GLU A 37 8.90 11.98 7.75
CA GLU A 37 9.32 13.36 8.03
C GLU A 37 8.17 14.22 8.57
N SER A 38 6.93 13.87 8.23
CA SER A 38 5.71 14.53 8.72
C SER A 38 4.97 13.76 9.82
N GLY A 39 5.57 12.71 10.39
CA GLY A 39 4.92 11.87 11.41
C GLY A 39 3.73 11.05 10.88
N ARG A 40 3.65 10.84 9.56
CA ARG A 40 2.56 10.11 8.87
C ARG A 40 2.98 8.74 8.36
N PHE A 41 4.14 8.22 8.78
CA PHE A 41 4.66 6.92 8.35
C PHE A 41 3.62 5.81 8.46
N GLU A 42 3.01 5.62 9.63
CA GLU A 42 2.05 4.53 9.86
C GLU A 42 0.82 4.64 8.95
N ALA A 43 0.28 5.86 8.80
CA ALA A 43 -0.88 6.10 7.94
C ALA A 43 -0.56 5.80 6.47
N MET A 44 0.59 6.31 5.99
CA MET A 44 1.06 6.06 4.63
C MET A 44 1.36 4.58 4.40
N HIS A 45 2.07 3.94 5.31
CA HIS A 45 2.45 2.53 5.24
C HIS A 45 1.21 1.64 5.18
N HIS A 46 0.21 1.88 6.03
CA HIS A 46 -1.05 1.13 6.00
C HIS A 46 -1.83 1.35 4.69
N ALA A 47 -1.88 2.58 4.18
CA ALA A 47 -2.54 2.90 2.92
C ALA A 47 -1.87 2.21 1.71
N LEU A 48 -0.53 2.18 1.66
CA LEU A 48 0.22 1.48 0.63
C LEU A 48 0.01 -0.04 0.69
N PHE A 49 0.00 -0.63 1.88
CA PHE A 49 -0.30 -2.06 2.04
C PHE A 49 -1.72 -2.41 1.63
N LYS A 50 -2.70 -1.57 1.99
CA LYS A 50 -4.07 -1.72 1.52
C LYS A 50 -4.14 -1.66 0.00
N ALA A 51 -3.50 -0.68 -0.64
CA ALA A 51 -3.45 -0.57 -2.09
C ALA A 51 -2.76 -1.76 -2.78
N HIS A 52 -1.70 -2.30 -2.16
CA HIS A 52 -1.01 -3.48 -2.66
C HIS A 52 -1.91 -4.72 -2.67
N TRP A 53 -2.58 -4.98 -1.55
CA TRP A 53 -3.39 -6.18 -1.36
C TRP A 53 -4.77 -6.10 -1.99
N GLU A 54 -5.39 -4.92 -2.02
CA GLU A 54 -6.72 -4.72 -2.61
C GLU A 54 -6.68 -4.34 -4.09
N LEU A 55 -5.48 -4.15 -4.66
CA LEU A 55 -5.26 -3.68 -6.04
C LEU A 55 -5.98 -2.37 -6.38
N SER A 56 -6.13 -1.48 -5.39
CA SER A 56 -6.84 -0.20 -5.54
C SER A 56 -5.99 0.92 -6.16
N GLY A 57 -4.73 0.66 -6.53
CA GLY A 57 -3.84 1.61 -7.19
C GLY A 57 -2.58 0.95 -7.77
N ARG A 58 -1.83 1.71 -8.58
CA ARG A 58 -0.56 1.32 -9.20
C ARG A 58 0.61 1.91 -8.43
N LEU A 59 1.14 1.17 -7.48
CA LEU A 59 2.21 1.62 -6.57
C LEU A 59 3.58 1.86 -7.25
N GLU A 60 3.73 1.47 -8.51
CA GLU A 60 4.84 1.84 -9.38
C GLU A 60 4.70 3.25 -9.99
N ASN A 61 3.49 3.81 -10.00
CA ASN A 61 3.18 5.14 -10.52
C ASN A 61 3.31 6.19 -9.42
N VAL A 62 4.02 7.29 -9.71
CA VAL A 62 4.21 8.39 -8.75
C VAL A 62 2.90 9.11 -8.47
N ASP A 63 2.06 9.32 -9.48
CA ASP A 63 0.79 10.05 -9.29
C ASP A 63 -0.14 9.32 -8.31
N ASP A 64 -0.19 7.99 -8.39
CA ASP A 64 -0.94 7.15 -7.45
C ASP A 64 -0.36 7.25 -6.03
N LEU A 65 0.97 7.33 -5.88
CA LEU A 65 1.61 7.52 -4.57
C LEU A 65 1.32 8.90 -3.98
N VAL A 66 1.30 9.95 -4.81
CA VAL A 66 0.91 11.32 -4.40
C VAL A 66 -0.55 11.33 -3.96
N ALA A 67 -1.45 10.70 -4.71
CA ALA A 67 -2.86 10.62 -4.35
C ALA A 67 -3.08 9.87 -3.01
N ILE A 68 -2.36 8.76 -2.79
CA ILE A 68 -2.38 8.03 -1.52
C ILE A 68 -1.81 8.91 -0.39
N GLY A 69 -0.70 9.60 -0.63
CA GLY A 69 -0.08 10.53 0.32
C GLY A 69 -1.01 11.65 0.75
N ALA A 70 -1.66 12.30 -0.21
CA ALA A 70 -2.68 13.33 0.04
C ALA A 70 -3.85 12.78 0.89
N GLY A 71 -4.30 11.56 0.59
CA GLY A 71 -5.35 10.88 1.36
C GLY A 71 -5.00 10.61 2.83
N VAL A 72 -3.71 10.55 3.18
CA VAL A 72 -3.22 10.40 4.56
C VAL A 72 -2.73 11.71 5.18
N GLY A 73 -2.96 12.84 4.50
CA GLY A 73 -2.67 14.18 5.00
C GLY A 73 -1.24 14.65 4.78
N LEU A 74 -0.55 14.13 3.75
CA LEU A 74 0.68 14.73 3.23
C LEU A 74 0.34 15.86 2.25
N ASP A 75 1.23 16.85 2.17
CA ASP A 75 1.15 17.89 1.14
C ASP A 75 1.59 17.30 -0.21
N PRO A 76 0.82 17.45 -1.31
CA PRO A 76 1.11 16.86 -2.62
C PRO A 76 2.38 17.40 -3.31
#